data_AF-Q0SUY3-F1
#
_entry.id   AF-Q0SUY3-F1
#
_cell.length_a   1.000
_cell.length_b   1.000
_cell.length_c   1.000
_cell.angle_alpha   90.00
_cell.angle_beta   90.00
_cell.angle_gamma   90.00
#
_symmetry.space_group_name_H-M   'P 1'
#
loop_
_entity.id
_entity.type
_entity.pdbx_description
1 polymer ?
#
loop_
_entity_poly.entity_id
_entity_poly.type
_entity_poly.pdbx_seq_one_letter_code
_entity_poly.pdbx_strand_id
1 'polypeptide(L)' 'MIRPIVKDVLFLGQKSELATKEDIGIIDDLVDTLRVNKEI' A
#
# COMPACT_ATOMS: atom_id res chain seq x y z
N MET A 1 2.81 4.01 9.49
CA MET A 1 3.24 5.23 8.76
C MET A 1 2.34 5.43 7.55
N ILE A 2 1.95 6.67 7.24
CA ILE A 2 1.19 6.97 6.02
C ILE A 2 2.14 6.98 4.82
N ARG A 3 1.78 6.27 3.75
CA ARG A 3 2.56 6.14 2.51
C ARG A 3 1.88 6.91 1.36
N PRO A 4 2.63 7.42 0.38
CA PRO A 4 2.04 8.03 -0.81
C PRO A 4 1.35 6.99 -1.70
N ILE A 5 0.27 7.38 -2.39
CA ILE A 5 -0.41 6.54 -3.38
C ILE A 5 0.37 6.59 -4.70
N VAL A 6 0.87 5.44 -5.14
CA VAL A 6 1.54 5.31 -6.45
C VAL A 6 0.49 5.39 -7.56
N LYS A 7 0.74 6.25 -8.55
CA LYS A 7 -0.12 6.44 -9.75
C LYS A 7 0.57 6.05 -11.06
N ASP A 8 1.81 5.57 -10.98
CA ASP A 8 2.57 5.11 -12.14
C ASP A 8 1.99 3.79 -12.67
N VAL A 9 1.50 3.82 -13.91
CA VAL A 9 0.84 2.69 -14.56
C VAL A 9 1.78 1.54 -14.89
N LEU A 10 3.07 1.81 -15.14
CA LEU A 10 4.05 0.76 -15.41
C LEU A 10 4.36 -0.01 -14.13
N PHE A 11 4.49 0.71 -13.01
CA PHE A 11 4.64 0.10 -11.69
C PHE A 11 3.42 -0.73 -11.29
N LEU A 12 2.22 -0.17 -11.43
CA LEU A 12 0.96 -0.85 -11.06
C LEU A 12 0.62 -2.04 -11.97
N GLY A 13 1.23 -2.13 -13.15
CA GLY A 13 1.09 -3.27 -14.06
C GLY A 13 1.93 -4.50 -13.70
N GLN A 14 2.83 -4.40 -12.71
CA GLN A 14 3.67 -5.51 -12.28
C GLN A 14 2.90 -6.47 -11.37
N LYS A 15 3.26 -7.77 -11.41
CA LYS A 15 2.69 -8.75 -10.47
C LYS A 15 3.21 -8.50 -9.07
N SER A 16 2.32 -8.53 -8.08
CA SER A 16 2.71 -8.51 -6.67
C SER A 16 3.39 -9.81 -6.27
N GLU A 17 4.26 -9.71 -5.27
CA GLU A 17 4.84 -10.86 -4.58
C GLU A 17 3.87 -11.41 -3.53
N LEU A 18 4.09 -12.65 -3.10
CA LEU A 18 3.30 -13.26 -2.04
C LEU A 18 3.67 -12.65 -0.69
N ALA A 19 2.65 -12.34 0.11
CA ALA A 19 2.86 -11.83 1.46
C ALA A 19 3.45 -12.91 2.38
N THR A 20 4.24 -12.46 3.34
CA THR A 20 4.92 -13.24 4.36
C THR A 20 4.57 -12.71 5.76
N LYS A 21 5.08 -13.36 6.81
CA LYS A 21 4.91 -12.89 8.19
C LYS A 21 5.67 -11.58 8.48
N GLU A 22 6.67 -11.24 7.67
CA GLU A 22 7.44 -10.01 7.82
C GLU A 22 6.60 -8.78 7.40
N ASP A 23 5.56 -8.98 6.59
CA ASP A 23 4.70 -7.92 6.08
C ASP A 23 3.61 -7.47 7.07
N ILE A 24 3.53 -8.06 8.27
CA ILE A 24 2.48 -7.74 9.25
C ILE A 24 2.45 -6.23 9.56
N GLY A 25 3.61 -5.60 9.72
CA GLY A 25 3.68 -4.15 9.98
C GLY A 25 3.18 -3.28 8.81
N ILE A 26 3.21 -3.80 7.57
CA ILE A 26 2.73 -3.08 6.38
C ILE A 26 1.20 -2.96 6.41
N ILE A 27 0.51 -3.87 7.08
CA ILE A 27 -0.96 -3.84 7.18
C ILE A 27 -1.41 -2.57 7.92
N ASP A 28 -0.78 -2.26 9.05
CA ASP A 28 -1.10 -1.06 9.83
C ASP A 28 -0.81 0.21 9.02
N ASP A 29 0.34 0.25 8.34
CA ASP A 29 0.70 1.34 7.42
C ASP A 29 -0.34 1.54 6.30
N LEU A 30 -0.82 0.43 5.71
CA LEU A 30 -1.81 0.46 4.64
C LEU A 30 -3.15 1.01 5.15
N VAL A 31 -3.62 0.54 6.30
CA VAL A 31 -4.88 1.00 6.89
C VAL A 31 -4.82 2.49 7.19
N ASP A 32 -3.73 2.98 7.78
CA ASP A 32 -3.54 4.41 8.06
C ASP A 32 -3.51 5.24 6.78
N THR A 33 -2.80 4.76 5.76
CA THR A 33 -2.73 5.40 4.44
C THR A 33 -4.10 5.55 3.80
N LEU A 34 -4.90 4.47 3.81
CA LEU A 34 -6.24 4.48 3.22
C LEU A 34 -7.20 5.40 3.99
N ARG A 35 -7.09 5.49 5.33
CA ARG A 35 -7.93 6.37 6.14
C ARG A 35 -7.73 7.85 5.80
N VAL A 36 -6.50 8.28 5.57
CA VAL A 36 -6.21 9.68 5.21
C VAL A 36 -6.67 10.02 3.79
N ASN A 37 -6.67 9.05 2.89
CA ASN A 37 -7.05 9.25 1.49
C ASN A 37 -8.52 8.90 1.19
N LYS A 38 -9.34 8.60 2.21
CA LYS A 38 -10.74 8.14 2.06
C LYS A 38 -11.71 9.20 1.53
N GLU A 39 -11.25 10.43 1.29
CA GLU A 39 -12.05 11.55 0.77
C GLU A 39 -11.65 11.99 -0.66
N ILE A 40 -10.88 11.18 -1.39
CA ILE A 40 -10.59 11.39 -2.82
C ILE A 40 -11.66 10.73 -3.70
#